data_AF-A0A7U2IC27-F1
#
_entry.id   AF-A0A7U2IC27-F1
#
_cell.length_a   1.000
_cell.length_b   1.000
_cell.length_c   1.000
_cell.angle_alpha   90.00
_cell.angle_beta   90.00
_cell.angle_gamma   90.00
#
_symmetry.space_group_name_H-M   'P 1'
#
loop_
_entity.id
_entity.type
_entity.pdbx_description
1 polymer ?
#
loop_
_entity_poly.entity_id
_entity_poly.type
_entity_poly.pdbx_seq_one_letter_code
_entity_poly.pdbx_strand_id
1 'polypeptide(L)'
;MDVVRLLIEKLQVDINCRSRTGEEAYADVDAPGVCYDFDVRQPGLNTALHECAKGFNWWQVKCCLPYLLSRGADVNLENEAGLAPWQITQADYQETFMEDSEKLVRSTSQKS
;
A
#
# COMPACT_ATOMS: atom_id res chain seq x y z
N MET A 1 15.66 0.55 7.22
CA MET A 1 14.80 0.13 6.09
C MET A 1 15.20 -1.28 5.61
N ASP A 2 15.63 -2.11 6.54
CA ASP A 2 16.48 -3.26 6.22
C ASP A 2 15.66 -4.53 6.03
N VAL A 3 14.50 -4.58 6.70
CA VAL A 3 13.53 -5.67 6.55
C VAL A 3 12.99 -5.72 5.12
N VAL A 4 12.51 -4.60 4.56
CA VAL A 4 11.96 -4.58 3.18
C VAL A 4 13.00 -5.03 2.15
N ARG A 5 14.25 -4.57 2.30
CA ARG A 5 15.36 -5.00 1.43
C ARG A 5 15.66 -6.48 1.59
N LEU A 6 15.69 -6.98 2.82
CA LEU A 6 15.90 -8.40 3.09
C LEU A 6 14.84 -9.27 2.42
N LEU A 7 13.56 -8.90 2.54
CA LEU A 7 12.44 -9.63 1.94
C LEU A 7 12.57 -9.69 0.42
N ILE A 8 12.85 -8.57 -0.24
CA ILE A 8 12.92 -8.52 -1.71
C ILE A 8 14.22 -9.13 -2.24
N GLU A 9 15.37 -8.83 -1.62
CA GLU A 9 16.68 -9.22 -2.16
C GLU A 9 17.12 -10.61 -1.73
N LYS A 10 16.85 -11.01 -0.48
CA LYS A 10 17.28 -12.30 0.05
C LYS A 10 16.21 -13.35 -0.02
N LEU A 11 14.96 -12.99 0.30
CA LEU A 11 13.84 -13.94 0.28
C LEU A 11 13.10 -13.98 -1.07
N GLN A 12 13.44 -13.10 -2.01
CA GLN A 12 12.85 -13.05 -3.35
C GLN A 12 11.31 -12.98 -3.30
N VAL A 13 10.78 -12.28 -2.30
CA VAL A 13 9.34 -12.04 -2.18
C VAL A 13 8.88 -11.23 -3.39
N ASP A 14 7.75 -11.63 -3.97
CA ASP A 14 7.15 -10.89 -5.07
C ASP A 14 6.69 -9.51 -4.58
N ILE A 15 7.25 -8.49 -5.24
CA ILE A 15 7.00 -7.08 -4.92
C ILE A 15 5.54 -6.67 -5.17
N ASN A 16 4.86 -7.38 -6.06
CA ASN A 16 3.46 -7.16 -6.42
C ASN A 16 2.51 -8.11 -5.68
N CYS A 17 2.99 -8.82 -4.64
CA CYS A 17 2.12 -9.60 -3.77
C CYS A 17 0.96 -8.76 -3.25
N ARG A 18 -0.25 -9.31 -3.39
CA ARG A 18 -1.50 -8.72 -2.93
C ARG A 18 -1.82 -9.25 -1.53
N SER A 19 -2.28 -8.39 -0.65
CA SER A 19 -2.81 -8.78 0.66
C SER A 19 -4.07 -9.64 0.51
N ARG A 20 -4.58 -10.20 1.62
CA ARG A 20 -5.88 -10.89 1.66
C ARG A 20 -7.02 -9.96 1.23
N THR A 21 -8.14 -10.54 0.83
CA THR A 21 -9.37 -9.77 0.57
C THR A 21 -9.82 -9.09 1.87
N GLY A 22 -10.54 -7.98 1.73
CA GLY A 22 -11.11 -7.28 2.88
C GLY A 22 -12.08 -8.16 3.66
N GLU A 23 -12.77 -9.09 2.98
CA GLU A 23 -13.70 -10.04 3.64
C GLU A 23 -12.98 -11.06 4.52
N GLU A 24 -11.85 -11.60 4.04
CA GLU A 24 -11.07 -12.59 4.78
C GLU A 24 -10.26 -11.97 5.94
N ALA A 25 -9.90 -10.69 5.84
CA ALA A 25 -9.17 -10.00 6.90
C ALA A 25 -9.98 -9.88 8.20
N TYR A 26 -11.32 -9.85 8.12
CA TYR A 26 -12.21 -9.75 9.27
C TYR A 26 -12.94 -11.06 9.64
N ALA A 27 -12.80 -12.12 8.83
CA ALA A 27 -13.34 -13.44 9.18
C ALA A 27 -12.73 -14.01 10.48
N ASP A 28 -11.50 -13.59 10.83
CA ASP A 28 -10.80 -13.98 12.05
C ASP A 28 -11.24 -13.15 13.29
N VAL A 29 -12.02 -12.05 13.15
CA VAL A 29 -12.38 -11.14 14.26
C VAL A 29 -13.79 -11.31 14.81
N ASP A 30 -14.46 -12.43 14.55
CA ASP A 30 -15.68 -12.84 15.29
C ASP A 30 -15.37 -13.21 16.77
N ALA A 31 -14.23 -12.76 17.29
CA ALA A 31 -13.85 -12.85 18.69
C ALA A 31 -14.74 -11.90 19.51
N PRO A 32 -15.58 -12.42 20.42
CA PRO A 32 -16.46 -11.58 21.23
C PRO A 32 -15.62 -10.69 22.15
N GLY A 33 -15.67 -9.37 21.95
CA GLY A 33 -15.10 -8.38 22.87
C GLY A 33 -14.12 -7.35 22.28
N VAL A 34 -13.81 -7.40 20.99
CA VAL A 34 -13.00 -6.37 20.31
C VAL A 34 -13.91 -5.42 19.52
N CYS A 35 -14.24 -4.26 20.09
CA CYS A 35 -14.84 -3.16 19.35
C CYS A 35 -13.75 -2.38 18.62
N TYR A 36 -13.41 -2.78 17.39
CA TYR A 36 -12.67 -1.89 16.50
C TYR A 36 -13.66 -0.84 15.97
N ASP A 37 -13.59 0.37 16.53
CA ASP A 37 -14.28 1.56 16.03
C ASP A 37 -13.61 2.07 14.75
N PHE A 38 -13.58 1.20 13.72
CA PHE A 38 -13.13 1.51 12.38
C PHE A 38 -14.19 0.98 11.42
N ASP A 39 -15.27 1.75 11.28
CA ASP A 39 -16.36 1.51 10.31
C ASP A 39 -15.89 1.68 8.83
N VAL A 40 -14.59 1.81 8.60
CA VAL A 40 -13.97 1.93 7.28
C VAL A 40 -13.37 0.58 6.92
N ARG A 41 -14.17 -0.26 6.26
CA ARG A 41 -13.72 -1.49 5.60
C ARG A 41 -12.59 -1.12 4.64
N GLN A 42 -11.34 -1.38 5.04
CA GLN A 42 -10.22 -1.12 4.15
C GLN A 42 -10.28 -2.09 2.96
N PRO A 43 -10.11 -1.61 1.72
CA PRO A 43 -10.09 -2.49 0.56
C PRO A 43 -8.92 -3.46 0.68
N GLY A 44 -9.20 -4.75 0.47
CA GLY A 44 -8.19 -5.79 0.45
C GLY A 44 -7.43 -5.81 -0.87
N LEU A 45 -6.61 -6.85 -1.04
CA LEU A 45 -5.77 -7.04 -2.22
C LEU A 45 -4.80 -5.87 -2.51
N ASN A 46 -4.46 -5.08 -1.48
CA ASN A 46 -3.46 -4.04 -1.56
C ASN A 46 -2.07 -4.68 -1.74
N THR A 47 -1.27 -4.11 -2.62
CA THR A 47 0.16 -4.42 -2.72
C THR A 47 0.97 -3.57 -1.75
N ALA A 48 2.25 -3.90 -1.58
CA ALA A 48 3.17 -3.06 -0.80
C ALA A 48 3.18 -1.60 -1.27
N LEU A 49 2.97 -1.36 -2.58
CA LEU A 49 2.92 -0.01 -3.14
C LEU A 49 1.65 0.75 -2.72
N HIS A 50 0.49 0.08 -2.66
CA HIS A 50 -0.74 0.66 -2.13
C HIS A 50 -0.58 1.13 -0.68
N GLU A 51 0.00 0.29 0.18
CA GLU A 51 0.21 0.61 1.59
C GLU A 51 1.24 1.75 1.78
N CYS A 52 2.28 1.81 0.95
CA CYS A 52 3.25 2.90 1.01
C CYS A 52 2.72 4.21 0.42
N ALA A 53 1.77 4.14 -0.53
CA ALA A 53 1.18 5.31 -1.15
C ALA A 53 0.27 6.09 -0.18
N LYS A 54 -0.41 5.40 0.76
CA LYS A 54 -1.22 6.03 1.82
C LYS A 54 -0.46 7.15 2.54
N GLY A 55 0.83 6.93 2.80
CA GLY A 55 1.72 7.99 3.29
C GLY A 55 1.59 8.27 4.79
N PHE A 56 1.09 7.31 5.57
CA PHE A 56 1.00 7.38 7.04
C PHE A 56 2.32 7.79 7.70
N ASN A 57 3.45 7.31 7.18
CA ASN A 57 4.75 7.50 7.81
C ASN A 57 5.79 8.02 6.82
N TRP A 58 6.67 8.91 7.30
CA TRP A 58 7.72 9.54 6.49
C TRP A 58 8.61 8.51 5.77
N TRP A 59 8.90 7.36 6.40
CA TRP A 59 9.76 6.32 5.83
C TRP A 59 9.10 5.59 4.67
N GLN A 60 7.76 5.50 4.65
CA GLN A 60 7.03 4.88 3.54
C GLN A 60 7.25 5.71 2.27
N VAL A 61 7.09 7.02 2.37
CA VAL A 61 7.19 7.93 1.23
C VAL A 61 8.64 8.20 0.81
N LYS A 62 9.54 8.46 1.77
CA LYS A 62 10.93 8.83 1.46
C LYS A 62 11.85 7.65 1.20
N CYS A 63 11.51 6.45 1.68
CA CYS A 63 12.41 5.29 1.57
C CYS A 63 11.76 4.09 0.89
N CYS A 64 10.53 3.72 1.25
CA CYS A 64 9.88 2.53 0.69
C CYS A 64 9.45 2.75 -0.75
N LEU A 65 8.69 3.83 -0.99
CA LEU A 65 8.12 4.16 -2.27
C LEU A 65 9.20 4.24 -3.37
N PRO A 66 10.32 4.99 -3.19
CA PRO A 66 11.36 5.06 -4.22
C PRO A 66 12.05 3.72 -4.43
N TYR A 67 12.22 2.94 -3.36
CA TYR A 67 12.84 1.61 -3.46
C TYR A 67 11.94 0.64 -4.23
N LEU A 68 10.65 0.56 -3.89
CA LEU A 68 9.71 -0.32 -4.57
C LEU A 68 9.58 0.02 -6.06
N LEU A 69 9.47 1.31 -6.38
CA LEU A 69 9.45 1.79 -7.76
C LEU A 69 10.75 1.45 -8.50
N SER A 70 11.91 1.60 -7.85
CA SER A 70 13.21 1.23 -8.46
C SER A 70 13.35 -0.27 -8.74
N ARG A 71 12.54 -1.11 -8.09
CA ARG A 71 12.52 -2.56 -8.24
C ARG A 71 11.40 -3.06 -9.16
N GLY A 72 10.68 -2.15 -9.83
CA GLY A 72 9.65 -2.50 -10.81
C GLY A 72 8.29 -2.85 -10.20
N ALA A 73 7.95 -2.28 -9.04
CA ALA A 73 6.60 -2.39 -8.51
C ALA A 73 5.56 -1.86 -9.51
N ASP A 74 4.48 -2.61 -9.70
CA ASP A 74 3.41 -2.26 -10.64
C ASP A 74 2.55 -1.14 -10.07
N VAL A 75 2.57 0.01 -10.75
CA VAL A 75 1.82 1.22 -10.39
C VAL A 75 0.37 1.18 -10.86
N ASN A 76 -0.02 0.23 -11.70
CA ASN A 76 -1.35 0.13 -12.31
C ASN A 76 -2.19 -1.02 -11.76
N LEU A 77 -1.61 -1.85 -10.89
CA LEU A 77 -2.29 -3.00 -10.33
C LEU A 77 -3.38 -2.54 -9.37
N GLU A 78 -4.64 -2.86 -9.66
CA GLU A 78 -5.79 -2.38 -8.88
C GLU A 78 -6.07 -3.28 -7.67
N ASN A 79 -6.41 -2.71 -6.52
CA ASN A 79 -6.87 -3.42 -5.34
C ASN A 79 -8.34 -3.91 -5.48
N GLU A 80 -8.92 -4.40 -4.40
CA GLU A 80 -10.31 -4.90 -4.39
C GLU A 80 -11.36 -3.82 -4.67
N ALA A 81 -11.05 -2.55 -4.40
CA ALA A 81 -11.91 -1.41 -4.75
C ALA A 81 -11.72 -0.92 -6.20
N GLY A 82 -10.92 -1.61 -7.02
CA GLY A 82 -10.57 -1.14 -8.36
C GLY A 82 -9.66 0.10 -8.35
N LEU A 83 -8.96 0.35 -7.24
CA LEU A 83 -8.06 1.49 -7.08
C LEU A 83 -6.62 1.04 -7.26
N ALA A 84 -5.90 1.68 -8.17
CA ALA A 84 -4.46 1.57 -8.29
C ALA A 84 -3.73 2.30 -7.14
N PRO A 85 -2.44 2.00 -6.88
CA PRO A 85 -1.68 2.62 -5.79
C PRO A 85 -1.69 4.14 -5.79
N TRP A 86 -1.66 4.77 -6.97
CA TRP A 86 -1.70 6.24 -7.10
C TRP A 86 -3.11 6.83 -6.90
N GLN A 87 -4.17 6.02 -6.94
CA GLN A 87 -5.54 6.46 -6.67
C GLN A 87 -5.84 6.44 -5.17
N ILE A 88 -5.17 5.58 -4.39
CA ILE A 88 -5.33 5.52 -2.94
C ILE A 88 -4.98 6.85 -2.27
N THR A 89 -4.00 7.59 -2.78
CA THR A 89 -3.64 8.91 -2.24
C THR A 89 -4.75 9.95 -2.36
N GLN A 90 -5.87 9.64 -3.03
CA GLN A 90 -7.01 10.55 -3.15
C GLN A 90 -8.23 10.08 -2.35
N ALA A 91 -8.22 8.82 -1.91
CA ALA A 91 -9.37 8.16 -1.28
C ALA A 91 -9.41 8.35 0.25
N ASP A 92 -8.26 8.50 0.90
CA ASP A 92 -8.15 8.64 2.36
C ASP A 92 -7.89 10.10 2.79
N TYR A 93 -8.45 10.49 3.93
CA TYR A 93 -8.35 11.84 4.50
C TYR A 93 -6.88 12.26 4.67
N GLN A 94 -6.49 13.38 4.04
CA GLN A 94 -5.15 14.00 4.01
C GLN A 94 -4.19 13.54 5.12
N GLU A 95 -3.35 12.57 4.80
CA GLU A 95 -2.29 12.11 5.71
C GLU A 95 -1.00 12.92 5.53
N THR A 96 -0.17 12.94 6.57
CA THR A 96 0.92 13.91 6.75
C THR A 96 1.95 13.95 5.62
N PHE A 97 2.14 12.86 4.86
CA PHE A 97 3.09 12.78 3.76
C PHE A 97 2.45 12.45 2.40
N MET A 98 1.12 12.60 2.29
CA MET A 98 0.34 12.18 1.12
C MET A 98 0.67 12.97 -0.15
N GLU A 99 0.90 14.29 -0.04
CA GLU A 99 1.26 15.12 -1.22
C GLU A 99 2.57 14.67 -1.85
N ASP A 100 3.55 14.30 -1.01
CA ASP A 100 4.84 13.80 -1.45
C ASP A 100 4.70 12.40 -2.09
N SER A 101 3.83 11.53 -1.55
CA SER A 101 3.60 10.20 -2.10
C SER A 101 2.91 10.28 -3.46
N GLU A 102 1.84 11.07 -3.56
CA GLU A 102 1.06 11.27 -4.78
C GLU A 102 1.94 11.77 -5.92
N LYS A 103 2.78 12.78 -5.65
CA LYS A 103 3.72 13.35 -6.63
C LYS A 103 4.69 12.30 -7.15
N LEU A 104 5.23 11.45 -6.27
CA LEU A 104 6.17 10.40 -6.64
C LEU A 104 5.53 9.32 -7.51
N VAL A 105 4.37 8.77 -7.10
CA VAL A 105 3.73 7.69 -7.86
C VAL A 105 3.20 8.21 -9.22
N ARG A 106 2.55 9.38 -9.26
CA ARG A 106 2.06 9.97 -10.52
C ARG A 106 3.18 10.25 -11.52
N SER A 107 4.33 10.75 -11.05
CA SER A 107 5.48 11.02 -11.93
C SER A 107 6.05 9.77 -12.59
N THR A 108 5.81 8.59 -12.01
CA THR A 108 6.29 7.31 -12.50
C THR A 108 5.28 6.65 -13.43
N SER A 109 3.97 6.76 -13.13
CA SER A 109 2.89 6.27 -14.01
C SER A 109 2.89 6.95 -15.39
N GLN A 110 3.12 8.27 -15.47
CA GLN A 110 3.15 9.00 -16.76
C GLN A 110 4.36 8.69 -17.64
N LYS A 111 5.37 7.95 -17.14
CA LYS A 111 6.61 7.64 -17.86
C LYS A 111 6.64 6.22 -18.44
N SER A 112 5.65 5.38 -18.14
CA SER A 112 5.59 3.98 -18.57
C SER A 112 4.62 3.78 -19.72
#